data_AF-K1YBX7-F1
#
_entry.id   AF-K1YBX7-F1
#
_cell.length_a   1.000
_cell.length_b   1.000
_cell.length_c   1.000
_cell.angle_alpha   90.00
_cell.angle_beta   90.00
_cell.angle_gamma   90.00
#
_symmetry.space_group_name_H-M   'P 1'
#
loop_
_entity.id
_entity.type
_entity.pdbx_description
1 polymer ?
#
loop_
_entity_poly.entity_id
_entity_poly.type
_entity_poly.pdbx_seq_one_letter_code
_entity_poly.pdbx_strand_id
1 'polypeptide(L)' 'MQFLIEAVILSLVGGAIGIGLGALGSLLIQRFIQTSITPWSVFLAFGFSALVGIVFGIAPAIRAAHLNPIDALRYE' A
#
# COMPACT_ATOMS: atom_id res chain seq x y z
N MET A 1 -2.20 15.18 -14.91
CA MET A 1 -3.05 15.08 -13.70
C MET A 1 -3.87 13.78 -13.64
N GLN A 2 -4.38 13.26 -14.76
CA GLN A 2 -5.12 11.98 -14.81
C GLN A 2 -4.35 10.81 -14.18
N PHE A 3 -3.10 10.55 -14.62
CA PHE A 3 -2.26 9.48 -14.06
C PHE A 3 -1.93 9.65 -12.58
N LEU A 4 -1.85 10.90 -12.10
CA LEU A 4 -1.56 11.20 -10.69
C LEU A 4 -2.79 10.94 -9.82
N ILE A 5 -3.98 11.31 -10.31
CA ILE A 5 -5.26 10.98 -9.67
C ILE A 5 -5.49 9.47 -9.66
N GLU A 6 -5.19 8.78 -10.76
CA GLU A 6 -5.32 7.33 -10.87
C GLU A 6 -4.37 6.60 -9.90
N ALA A 7 -3.12 7.04 -9.80
CA ALA A 7 -2.16 6.52 -8.82
C ALA A 7 -2.61 6.74 -7.38
N VAL A 8 -3.15 7.92 -7.05
CA VAL A 8 -3.69 8.22 -5.71
C VAL A 8 -4.90 7.33 -5.40
N ILE A 9 -5.84 7.19 -6.33
CA ILE A 9 -7.02 6.31 -6.15
C ILE A 9 -6.59 4.85 -5.97
N LEU A 10 -5.69 4.34 -6.81
CA LEU A 10 -5.15 2.98 -6.68
C LEU A 10 -4.46 2.76 -5.33
N SER A 11 -3.69 3.74 -4.85
CA SER A 11 -3.03 3.65 -3.54
C SER A 11 -4.03 3.64 -2.37
N LEU A 12 -5.09 4.46 -2.45
CA LEU A 12 -6.14 4.52 -1.43
C LEU A 12 -6.97 3.23 -1.40
N VAL A 13 -7.36 2.71 -2.58
CA VAL A 13 -8.11 1.47 -2.70
C VAL A 13 -7.28 0.27 -2.24
N GLY A 14 -6.01 0.19 -2.65
CA GLY A 14 -5.11 -0.86 -2.20
C GLY A 14 -4.88 -0.83 -0.68
N GLY A 15 -4.71 0.37 -0.10
CA GLY A 15 -4.58 0.56 1.35
C GLY A 15 -5.84 0.13 2.12
N ALA A 16 -7.01 0.54 1.65
CA ALA A 16 -8.29 0.16 2.27
C ALA A 16 -8.53 -1.36 2.23
N ILE A 17 -8.24 -2.01 1.10
CA ILE A 17 -8.35 -3.48 0.95
C ILE A 17 -7.35 -4.18 1.89
N GLY A 18 -6.11 -3.70 1.96
CA GLY A 18 -5.08 -4.26 2.84
C GLY A 18 -5.47 -4.20 4.32
N ILE A 19 -6.01 -3.06 4.78
CA ILE A 19 -6.53 -2.91 6.15
C ILE A 19 -7.68 -3.89 6.40
N GLY A 20 -8.63 -4.00 5.47
CA GLY A 20 -9.78 -4.90 5.58
C GLY A 20 -9.37 -6.38 5.67
N LEU A 21 -8.44 -6.82 4.81
CA LEU A 21 -7.91 -8.18 4.82
C LEU A 21 -7.10 -8.48 6.08
N GLY A 22 -6.30 -7.54 6.57
CA GLY A 22 -5.56 -7.68 7.83
C GLY A 22 -6.49 -7.83 9.04
N ALA A 23 -7.54 -7.01 9.11
CA ALA A 23 -8.56 -7.10 10.15
C ALA A 23 -9.31 -8.43 10.11
N LEU A 24 -9.77 -8.87 8.93
CA LEU A 24 -10.45 -10.15 8.75
C LEU A 24 -9.54 -11.35 9.10
N GLY A 25 -8.28 -11.32 8.65
CA GLY A 25 -7.30 -12.34 8.97
C GLY A 25 -7.08 -12.47 10.49
N SER A 26 -6.95 -11.33 11.18
CA SER A 26 -6.82 -11.31 12.65
C SER A 26 -8.05 -11.92 13.34
N LEU A 27 -9.26 -11.60 12.87
CA LEU A 27 -10.52 -12.10 13.42
C LEU A 27 -10.68 -13.62 13.24
N LEU A 28 -10.28 -14.13 12.07
CA LEU A 28 -10.32 -15.57 11.77
C LEU A 28 -9.28 -16.35 12.59
N ILE A 29 -8.05 -15.84 12.70
CA ILE A 29 -6.97 -16.52 13.43
C ILE A 29 -7.24 -16.54 14.94
N GLN A 30 -7.85 -15.48 15.50
CA GLN A 30 -8.20 -15.41 16.92
C GLN A 30 -9.14 -16.55 17.38
N ARG A 31 -9.87 -17.18 16.45
CA ARG A 31 -10.76 -18.31 16.75
C ARG A 31 -10.03 -19.66 16.91
N PHE A 32 -8.80 -19.76 16.39
CA PHE A 32 -8.00 -20.98 16.42
C PHE A 32 -6.79 -20.89 17.35
N ILE A 33 -6.27 -19.68 17.58
CA ILE A 33 -5.14 -19.41 18.47
C ILE A 33 -5.55 -18.25 19.38
N GLN A 34 -5.31 -18.34 20.69
CA GLN A 34 -5.42 -17.17 21.56
C GLN A 34 -4.36 -16.15 21.15
N THR A 35 -4.70 -15.28 20.21
CA THR A 35 -3.82 -14.24 19.71
C THR A 35 -3.68 -13.15 20.76
N SER A 36 -2.65 -13.26 21.60
CA SER A 36 -2.21 -12.13 22.41
C SER A 36 -1.52 -11.12 21.51
N ILE A 37 -2.26 -10.06 21.14
CA ILE A 37 -1.72 -8.93 20.41
C ILE A 37 -0.77 -8.19 21.35
N THR A 38 0.53 -8.41 21.19
CA THR A 38 1.54 -7.68 21.94
C THR A 38 1.75 -6.31 21.32
N PRO A 39 2.00 -5.25 22.10
CA PRO A 39 2.24 -3.91 21.55
C PRO A 39 3.34 -3.89 20.49
N TRP A 40 4.37 -4.73 20.66
CA TRP A 40 5.46 -4.89 19.70
C TRP A 40 4.99 -5.40 18.33
N SER A 41 4.09 -6.38 18.28
CA SER A 41 3.60 -6.92 17.00
C SER A 41 2.79 -5.89 16.21
N VAL A 42 2.09 -4.98 16.90
CA VAL A 42 1.38 -3.86 16.27
C VAL A 42 2.36 -2.89 15.62
N PHE A 43 3.41 -2.47 16.33
CA PHE A 43 4.45 -1.60 15.75
C PHE A 43 5.17 -2.26 14.56
N LEU A 44 5.44 -3.56 14.64
CA LEU A 44 6.08 -4.32 13.58
C LEU A 44 5.17 -4.44 12.35
N ALA A 45 3.88 -4.78 12.55
CA ALA A 45 2.90 -4.86 11.48
C ALA A 45 2.64 -3.50 10.81
N PHE A 46 2.51 -2.44 11.61
CA PHE A 46 2.36 -1.07 11.13
C PHE A 46 3.60 -0.61 10.35
N GLY A 47 4.80 -0.83 10.92
CA GLY A 47 6.07 -0.49 10.27
C GLY A 47 6.28 -1.24 8.97
N PHE A 48 5.94 -2.54 8.93
CA PHE A 48 6.02 -3.34 7.72
C PHE A 48 5.00 -2.88 6.65
N SER A 49 3.75 -2.60 7.05
CA SER A 49 2.72 -2.06 6.14
C SER A 49 3.12 -0.70 5.58
N ALA A 50 3.63 0.20 6.42
CA ALA A 50 4.14 1.51 6.00
C ALA A 50 5.34 1.37 5.06
N LEU A 51 6.30 0.49 5.38
CA LEU A 51 7.47 0.25 4.54
C LEU A 51 7.08 -0.29 3.17
N VAL A 52 6.19 -1.29 3.11
CA VAL A 52 5.67 -1.83 1.84
C VAL A 52 4.94 -0.74 1.06
N GLY A 53 4.04 0.02 1.70
CA GLY A 53 3.32 1.12 1.05
C GLY A 53 4.25 2.22 0.52
N ILE A 54 5.29 2.57 1.26
CA ILE A 54 6.30 3.57 0.87
C ILE A 54 7.13 3.04 -0.30
N VAL A 55 7.66 1.81 -0.22
CA VAL A 55 8.50 1.24 -1.28
C VAL A 55 7.71 1.12 -2.59
N PHE A 56 6.51 0.55 -2.54
CA PHE A 56 5.68 0.35 -3.72
C PHE A 56 4.94 1.61 -4.18
N GLY A 57 4.82 2.65 -3.36
CA GLY A 57 4.26 3.95 -3.75
C GLY A 57 5.31 4.91 -4.33
N ILE A 58 6.49 4.97 -3.71
CA ILE A 58 7.57 5.90 -4.11
C ILE A 58 8.34 5.37 -5.33
N ALA A 59 8.66 4.06 -5.39
CA ALA A 59 9.40 3.51 -6.53
C ALA A 59 8.73 3.76 -7.90
N PRO A 60 7.40 3.57 -8.09
CA PRO A 60 6.74 3.91 -9.35
C PRO A 60 6.59 5.43 -9.53
N ALA A 61 6.38 6.20 -8.47
CA ALA A 61 6.27 7.66 -8.57
C ALA A 61 7.59 8.30 -9.06
N ILE A 62 8.74 7.80 -8.58
CA ILE A 62 10.07 8.24 -9.05
C ILE A 62 10.27 7.88 -10.52
N ARG A 63 9.85 6.67 -10.94
CA ARG A 63 9.91 6.27 -12.36
C ARG A 63 9.03 7.16 -13.23
N ALA A 64 7.82 7.50 -12.79
CA ALA A 64 6.93 8.41 -13.50
C ALA A 64 7.48 9.85 -13.60
N ALA A 65 8.16 10.33 -12.54
CA ALA A 65 8.75 11.67 -12.52
C ALA A 65 10.00 11.80 -13.41
N HIS A 66 10.72 10.71 -13.68
CA HIS A 66 11.90 10.68 -14.56
C HIS A 66 11.59 10.37 -16.02
N LEU A 67 10.33 10.06 -16.36
CA LEU A 67 9.91 9.96 -17.76
C LEU A 67 9.89 11.36 -18.38
N ASN A 68 10.65 11.55 -19.45
CA ASN A 68 10.69 12.82 -20.16
C ASN A 68 9.27 13.17 -20.64
N PRO A 69 8.74 14.36 -20.32
CA PRO A 69 7.37 14.75 -20.66
C PRO A 69 7.12 14.80 -22.18
N ILE A 70 8.18 14.81 -22.99
CA ILE A 70 8.14 14.79 -24.46
C ILE A 70 7.81 13.37 -24.99
N ASP A 71 8.23 12.30 -24.31
CA ASP A 71 7.94 10.91 -24.72
C ASP A 71 6.52 10.48 -24.33
N ALA A 72 5.98 11.00 -23.23
CA ALA A 72 4.62 10.71 -22.76
C ALA A 72 3.49 11.30 -23.65
N LEU A 73 3.82 12.25 -24.52
CA LEU A 73 2.88 12.86 -25.48
C LEU A 73 2.94 12.23 -26.88
N ARG A 74 3.93 11.37 -27.14
CA ARG A 74 4.20 10.80 -28.46
C ARG A 74 3.80 9.32 -28.57
N TYR A 75 3.38 8.74 -27.45
CA TYR A 75 2.70 7.46 -27.39
C TYR A 75 1.20 7.73 -27.19
N GLU A 76 0.45 7.68 -28.30
CA GLU A 76 -0.89 7.09 -28.25
C GLU A 76 -0.79 5.63 -27.76
#